data_AF-A0A7J9Q7N3-F1
#
_entry.id   AF-A0A7J9Q7N3-F1
#
_cell.length_a   1.000
_cell.length_b   1.000
_cell.length_c   1.000
_cell.angle_alpha   90.00
_cell.angle_beta   90.00
_cell.angle_gamma   90.00
#
_symmetry.space_group_name_H-M   'P 1'
#
loop_
_entity.id
_entity.type
_entity.pdbx_description
1 polymer ?
#
loop_
_entity_poly.entity_id
_entity_poly.type
_entity_poly.pdbx_seq_one_letter_code
_entity_poly.pdbx_strand_id
1 'polypeptide(L)'
;MFEVYEPMEDSFLLAKHVKKHSRGFVLDVGTGSGIQATAASEKAKLIIGIDISRDAIKLTTENAFKQNVKNICFFESSLFGLFKKIEAKKQFKNNSLKNLKNKKIQNFLEKKILFDLIMFNPPYLPQDKGIDDKSIYGGKKGYETLKRFLSQASYYLEENGKILIVFSSLTKKEKVDELLKDYCFEFKQVDEKKLFFETLFVYLIKKSSLLKTLEKKGLKNIKKFARGHRGLLYRASLKNKKIVIKTKKPESKAKGRIANETRWIKILNKHKIGPKLLFSGRGYFAYEFVKGDFIIDFIKNNNRENIIKIIKNIFKQLYIMDRLKVDKEEMHHPLKHIIIDKKPVMIDFERCKITKKPKNVTQFCQFIISGGTKVLLNQKGIKLKKIR
;
A
#
# COMPACT_ATOMS: atom_id res chain seq x y z
N MET A 1 13.03 -34.05 6.95
CA MET A 1 13.69 -32.94 7.66
C MET A 1 13.59 -31.72 6.78
N PHE A 2 13.23 -30.55 7.33
CA PHE A 2 13.43 -29.29 6.60
C PHE A 2 14.91 -28.94 6.76
N GLU A 3 15.64 -28.89 5.65
CA GLU A 3 17.02 -28.42 5.67
C GLU A 3 16.99 -26.91 5.96
N VAL A 4 17.72 -26.48 7.00
CA VAL A 4 17.81 -25.06 7.34
C VAL A 4 18.80 -24.43 6.38
N TYR A 5 18.42 -23.31 5.76
CA TYR A 5 19.28 -22.59 4.83
C TYR A 5 20.62 -22.21 5.50
N GLU A 6 21.71 -22.73 4.94
CA GLU A 6 23.06 -22.40 5.36
C GLU A 6 23.43 -20.98 4.92
N PRO A 7 24.10 -20.17 5.76
CA PRO A 7 24.53 -18.84 5.38
C PRO A 7 25.42 -18.82 4.13
N MET A 8 24.97 -18.12 3.10
CA MET A 8 25.72 -17.88 1.86
C MET A 8 25.99 -16.38 1.66
N GLU A 9 26.44 -16.00 0.47
CA GLU A 9 26.88 -14.65 0.13
C GLU A 9 25.83 -13.57 0.45
N ASP A 10 24.55 -13.88 0.29
CA ASP A 10 23.42 -13.00 0.60
C ASP A 10 23.33 -12.69 2.11
N SER A 11 23.54 -13.70 2.93
CA SER A 11 23.52 -13.63 4.38
C SER A 11 24.69 -12.80 4.89
N PHE A 12 25.89 -13.04 4.39
CA PHE A 12 27.07 -12.25 4.77
C PHE A 12 26.98 -10.80 4.28
N LEU A 13 26.47 -10.59 3.07
CA LEU A 13 26.26 -9.26 2.50
C LEU A 13 25.27 -8.44 3.34
N LEU A 14 24.14 -9.04 3.75
CA LEU A 14 23.17 -8.39 4.62
C LEU A 14 23.76 -8.09 6.02
N ALA A 15 24.48 -9.04 6.61
CA ALA A 15 25.04 -8.93 7.96
C ALA A 15 25.97 -7.71 8.13
N LYS A 16 26.74 -7.35 7.09
CA LYS A 16 27.57 -6.13 7.06
C LYS A 16 26.75 -4.86 7.34
N HIS A 17 25.55 -4.76 6.76
CA HIS A 17 24.66 -3.60 6.96
C HIS A 17 23.90 -3.67 8.27
N VAL A 18 23.59 -4.88 8.74
CA VAL A 18 22.98 -5.11 10.05
C VAL A 18 23.88 -4.54 11.15
N LYS A 19 25.17 -4.89 11.17
CA LYS A 19 26.14 -4.35 12.15
C LYS A 19 26.23 -2.83 12.13
N LYS A 20 25.99 -2.20 10.98
CA LYS A 20 26.01 -0.73 10.81
C LYS A 20 24.72 -0.06 11.28
N HIS A 21 23.57 -0.72 11.17
CA HIS A 21 22.27 -0.09 11.38
C HIS A 21 21.51 -0.59 12.61
N SER A 22 21.94 -1.68 13.23
CA SER A 22 21.35 -2.24 14.44
C SER A 22 21.40 -1.24 15.59
N ARG A 23 20.26 -1.09 16.26
CA ARG A 23 20.04 -0.29 17.48
C ARG A 23 18.69 -0.66 18.08
N GLY A 24 18.51 -0.41 19.38
CA GLY A 24 17.20 -0.48 20.02
C GLY A 24 16.54 -1.85 19.85
N PHE A 25 15.27 -1.90 19.45
CA PHE A 25 14.54 -3.14 19.23
C PHE A 25 14.67 -3.63 17.79
N VAL A 26 15.14 -4.86 17.60
CA VAL A 26 15.40 -5.43 16.28
C VAL A 26 14.53 -6.66 16.04
N LEU A 27 14.03 -6.80 14.81
CA LEU A 27 13.32 -7.98 14.33
C LEU A 27 14.09 -8.63 13.19
N ASP A 28 14.41 -9.91 13.33
CA ASP A 28 14.96 -10.74 12.27
C ASP A 28 13.88 -11.68 11.71
N VAL A 29 13.44 -11.43 10.48
CA VAL A 29 12.36 -12.18 9.83
C VAL A 29 12.95 -13.30 8.98
N GLY A 30 12.54 -14.54 9.23
CA GLY A 30 13.16 -15.71 8.58
C GLY A 30 14.58 -15.89 9.09
N THR A 31 14.72 -16.02 10.42
CA THR A 31 16.03 -15.96 11.10
C THR A 31 16.98 -17.08 10.68
N GLY A 32 16.47 -18.21 10.17
CA GLY A 32 17.28 -19.33 9.70
C GLY A 32 18.31 -19.79 10.73
N SER A 33 19.59 -19.72 10.37
CA SER A 33 20.72 -20.04 11.25
C SER A 33 20.97 -19.04 12.38
N GLY A 34 20.36 -17.84 12.32
CA GLY A 34 20.55 -16.75 13.28
C GLY A 34 21.65 -15.76 12.93
N ILE A 35 22.35 -15.92 11.80
CA ILE A 35 23.49 -15.06 11.42
C ILE A 35 23.15 -13.56 11.48
N GLN A 36 21.96 -13.20 11.00
CA GLN A 36 21.41 -11.86 11.02
C GLN A 36 21.14 -11.37 12.46
N ALA A 37 20.37 -12.12 13.24
CA ALA A 37 20.09 -11.81 14.65
C ALA A 37 21.39 -11.64 15.47
N THR A 38 22.34 -12.56 15.32
CA THR A 38 23.66 -12.47 15.98
C THR A 38 24.42 -11.22 15.56
N ALA A 39 24.48 -10.90 14.25
CA ALA A 39 25.16 -9.70 13.78
C ALA A 39 24.56 -8.41 14.36
N ALA A 40 23.27 -8.41 14.71
CA ALA A 40 22.60 -7.28 15.35
C ALA A 40 22.93 -7.14 16.85
N SER A 41 23.37 -8.22 17.51
CA SER A 41 23.45 -8.35 18.97
C SER A 41 24.38 -7.36 19.66
N GLU A 42 25.47 -6.99 19.00
CA GLU A 42 26.47 -6.05 19.53
C GLU A 42 25.87 -4.67 19.87
N LYS A 43 24.87 -4.21 19.10
CA LYS A 43 24.31 -2.85 19.20
C LYS A 43 22.82 -2.80 19.54
N ALA A 44 22.11 -3.92 19.41
CA ALA A 44 20.70 -4.00 19.73
C ALA A 44 20.46 -4.04 21.25
N LYS A 45 19.39 -3.38 21.71
CA LYS A 45 18.91 -3.54 23.08
C LYS A 45 18.25 -4.91 23.27
N LEU A 46 17.51 -5.38 22.27
CA LEU A 46 16.82 -6.67 22.26
C LEU A 46 16.52 -7.04 20.81
N ILE A 47 16.72 -8.32 20.48
CA ILE A 47 16.39 -8.89 19.17
C ILE A 47 15.32 -9.96 19.35
N ILE A 48 14.36 -9.94 18.43
CA ILE A 48 13.41 -11.03 18.25
C ILE A 48 13.69 -11.63 16.88
N GLY A 49 14.11 -12.89 16.84
CA GLY A 49 14.17 -13.68 15.62
C GLY A 49 12.90 -14.49 15.46
N ILE A 50 12.38 -14.56 14.24
CA ILE A 50 11.22 -15.38 13.92
C ILE A 50 11.47 -16.25 12.70
N ASP A 51 10.98 -17.47 12.74
CA ASP A 51 11.02 -18.39 11.61
C ASP A 51 9.77 -19.26 11.58
N ILE A 52 9.38 -19.72 10.39
CA ILE A 52 8.28 -20.67 10.26
C ILE A 52 8.73 -22.11 10.61
N SER A 53 10.02 -22.41 10.47
CA SER A 53 10.60 -23.72 10.74
C SER A 53 10.97 -23.86 12.22
N ARG A 54 10.38 -24.83 12.90
CA ARG A 54 10.75 -25.18 14.28
C ARG A 54 12.20 -25.64 14.38
N ASP A 55 12.74 -26.28 13.35
CA ASP A 55 14.13 -26.75 13.35
C ASP A 55 15.12 -25.58 13.20
N ALA A 56 14.78 -24.55 12.40
CA ALA A 56 15.54 -23.30 12.37
C ALA A 56 15.55 -22.62 13.75
N ILE A 57 14.42 -22.61 14.46
CA ILE A 57 14.34 -22.06 15.83
C ILE A 57 15.22 -22.83 16.82
N LYS A 58 15.32 -24.16 16.71
CA LYS A 58 16.25 -24.95 17.56
C LYS A 58 17.70 -24.59 17.24
N LEU A 59 18.08 -24.67 15.96
CA LEU A 59 19.45 -24.38 15.50
C LEU A 59 19.91 -22.99 15.91
N THR A 60 19.10 -21.96 15.64
CA THR A 60 19.45 -20.58 15.94
C THR A 60 19.56 -20.33 17.46
N THR A 61 18.75 -21.02 18.27
CA THR A 61 18.83 -20.95 19.74
C THR A 61 20.14 -21.54 20.25
N GLU A 62 20.54 -22.69 19.71
CA GLU A 62 21.84 -23.31 20.05
C GLU A 62 23.02 -22.44 19.60
N ASN A 63 22.96 -21.87 18.40
CA ASN A 63 23.99 -20.98 17.88
C ASN A 63 24.16 -19.73 18.75
N ALA A 64 23.05 -19.08 19.14
CA ALA A 64 23.08 -17.93 20.04
C ALA A 64 23.62 -18.29 21.43
N PHE A 65 23.27 -19.48 21.95
CA PHE A 65 23.79 -19.99 23.22
C PHE A 65 25.31 -20.21 23.16
N LYS A 66 25.81 -20.90 22.13
CA LYS A 66 27.24 -21.14 21.90
C LYS A 66 28.05 -19.84 21.79
N GLN A 67 27.44 -18.79 21.23
CA GLN A 67 28.06 -17.47 21.08
C GLN A 67 27.82 -16.55 22.29
N ASN A 68 27.23 -17.08 23.38
CA ASN A 68 26.93 -16.36 24.62
C ASN A 68 26.11 -15.06 24.41
N VAL A 69 25.20 -15.07 23.44
CA VAL A 69 24.39 -13.90 23.10
C VAL A 69 23.11 -13.88 23.94
N LYS A 70 23.02 -12.92 24.87
CA LYS A 70 21.96 -12.89 25.91
C LYS A 70 20.76 -12.00 25.58
N ASN A 71 20.86 -11.15 24.55
CA ASN A 71 19.83 -10.16 24.19
C ASN A 71 18.97 -10.59 22.99
N ILE A 72 18.93 -11.89 22.65
CA ILE A 72 18.12 -12.44 21.55
C ILE A 72 17.10 -13.44 22.09
N CYS A 73 15.92 -13.48 21.48
CA CYS A 73 14.99 -14.61 21.61
C CYS A 73 14.36 -14.96 20.28
N PHE A 74 14.01 -16.24 20.15
CA PHE A 74 13.51 -16.82 18.91
C PHE A 74 12.12 -17.41 19.09
N PHE A 75 11.27 -17.24 18.08
CA PHE A 75 9.89 -17.73 18.12
C PHE A 75 9.46 -18.29 16.76
N GLU A 76 8.71 -19.40 16.81
CA GLU A 76 8.04 -19.92 15.63
C GLU A 76 6.92 -18.98 15.18
N SER A 77 6.99 -18.46 13.95
CA SER A 77 6.01 -17.53 13.39
C SER A 77 6.12 -17.43 11.87
N SER A 78 4.97 -17.41 11.19
CA SER A 78 4.90 -16.96 9.79
C SER A 78 4.91 -15.44 9.71
N LEU A 79 6.03 -14.85 9.27
CA LEU A 79 6.23 -13.40 9.23
C LEU A 79 5.74 -12.76 10.56
N PHE A 80 4.94 -11.71 10.50
CA PHE A 80 4.40 -11.01 11.68
C PHE A 80 3.24 -11.71 12.41
N GLY A 81 2.98 -13.01 12.13
CA GLY A 81 1.86 -13.76 12.69
C GLY A 81 1.83 -13.80 14.22
N LEU A 82 2.99 -13.99 14.85
CA LEU A 82 3.16 -13.96 16.31
C LEU A 82 2.62 -12.66 16.91
N PHE A 83 3.03 -11.51 16.37
CA PHE A 83 2.64 -10.21 16.92
C PHE A 83 1.15 -9.94 16.77
N LYS A 84 0.53 -10.37 15.65
CA LYS A 84 -0.93 -10.31 15.49
C LYS A 84 -1.66 -11.12 16.56
N LYS A 85 -1.19 -12.34 16.86
CA LYS A 85 -1.77 -13.19 17.91
C LYS A 85 -1.64 -12.53 19.28
N ILE A 86 -0.49 -11.93 19.58
CA ILE A 86 -0.25 -11.22 20.84
C ILE A 86 -1.20 -10.02 20.97
N GLU A 87 -1.30 -9.18 19.94
CA GLU A 87 -2.18 -8.01 19.95
C GLU A 87 -3.66 -8.38 20.06
N ALA A 88 -4.10 -9.45 19.38
CA ALA A 88 -5.46 -9.97 19.52
C ALA A 88 -5.73 -10.42 20.97
N LYS A 89 -4.83 -11.21 21.58
CA LYS A 89 -4.98 -11.67 22.97
C LYS A 89 -5.01 -10.53 23.99
N LYS A 90 -4.30 -9.43 23.75
CA LYS A 90 -4.37 -8.23 24.61
C LYS A 90 -5.75 -7.57 24.58
N GLN A 91 -6.41 -7.55 23.42
CA GLN A 91 -7.79 -7.06 23.32
C GLN A 91 -8.74 -7.93 24.16
N PHE A 92 -8.42 -9.22 24.28
CA PHE A 92 -9.19 -10.20 25.06
C PHE A 92 -8.59 -10.47 26.46
N LYS A 93 -8.12 -9.46 27.22
CA LYS A 93 -7.68 -9.54 28.65
C LYS A 93 -7.21 -10.93 29.15
N ASN A 94 -6.35 -11.64 28.42
CA ASN A 94 -5.96 -13.00 28.75
C ASN A 94 -4.49 -13.06 29.16
N ASN A 95 -4.21 -13.65 30.32
CA ASN A 95 -2.92 -13.75 31.03
C ASN A 95 -1.83 -14.59 30.30
N SER A 96 -1.89 -14.71 28.98
CA SER A 96 -1.11 -15.68 28.19
C SER A 96 0.38 -15.38 28.07
N LEU A 97 0.88 -14.21 28.52
CA LEU A 97 2.30 -13.84 28.50
C LEU A 97 3.02 -14.09 29.84
N LYS A 98 2.32 -14.52 30.90
CA LYS A 98 2.87 -14.69 32.26
C LYS A 98 3.99 -15.75 32.39
N ASN A 99 4.14 -16.64 31.41
CA ASN A 99 5.10 -17.75 31.46
C ASN A 99 6.39 -17.51 30.66
N LEU A 100 6.62 -16.31 30.13
CA LEU A 100 7.90 -15.99 29.48
C LEU A 100 8.98 -15.76 30.54
N LYS A 101 9.99 -16.63 30.59
CA LYS A 101 11.11 -16.53 31.55
C LYS A 101 11.87 -15.19 31.47
N ASN A 102 11.83 -14.50 30.33
CA ASN A 102 12.54 -13.25 30.12
C ASN A 102 11.62 -12.01 30.34
N LYS A 103 11.70 -11.41 31.54
CA LYS A 103 10.93 -10.22 31.93
C LYS A 103 11.09 -9.04 30.96
N LYS A 104 12.26 -8.85 30.34
CA LYS A 104 12.51 -7.76 29.38
C LYS A 104 11.67 -7.92 28.12
N ILE A 105 11.53 -9.16 27.65
CA ILE A 105 10.72 -9.52 26.48
C ILE A 105 9.24 -9.45 26.81
N GLN A 106 8.85 -9.96 27.98
CA GLN A 106 7.47 -9.81 28.44
C GLN A 106 7.06 -8.33 28.45
N ASN A 107 7.86 -7.45 29.06
CA ASN A 107 7.60 -6.01 29.10
C ASN A 107 7.53 -5.37 27.70
N PHE A 108 8.37 -5.81 26.76
CA PHE A 108 8.32 -5.33 25.37
C PHE A 108 7.05 -5.80 24.66
N LEU A 109 6.72 -7.09 24.78
CA LEU A 109 5.55 -7.72 24.17
C LEU A 109 4.24 -7.26 24.80
N GLU A 110 4.24 -6.71 26.02
CA GLU A 110 3.07 -6.10 26.68
C GLU A 110 2.77 -4.68 26.17
N LYS A 111 3.76 -3.97 25.62
CA LYS A 111 3.58 -2.65 24.98
C LYS A 111 3.23 -2.77 23.50
N LYS A 112 3.03 -1.62 22.83
CA LYS A 112 2.93 -1.59 21.36
C LYS A 112 4.25 -2.09 20.77
N ILE A 113 4.17 -3.12 19.93
CA ILE A 113 5.35 -3.82 19.41
C ILE A 113 5.87 -3.06 18.19
N LEU A 114 7.00 -2.37 18.36
CA LEU A 114 7.65 -1.60 17.32
C LEU A 114 9.16 -1.86 17.33
N PHE A 115 9.74 -1.90 16.14
CA PHE A 115 11.15 -2.18 15.92
C PHE A 115 11.85 -0.98 15.29
N ASP A 116 13.04 -0.68 15.79
CA ASP A 116 13.99 0.29 15.23
C ASP A 116 14.63 -0.23 13.94
N LEU A 117 14.83 -1.54 13.84
CA LEU A 117 15.33 -2.23 12.66
C LEU A 117 14.53 -3.52 12.43
N ILE A 118 14.06 -3.72 11.21
CA ILE A 118 13.54 -5.01 10.73
C ILE A 118 14.46 -5.51 9.64
N MET A 119 14.86 -6.76 9.73
CA MET A 119 15.75 -7.41 8.78
C MET A 119 15.01 -8.55 8.12
N PHE A 120 15.23 -8.71 6.82
CA PHE A 120 14.64 -9.82 6.10
C PHE A 120 15.56 -10.27 4.97
N ASN A 121 15.98 -11.53 5.04
CA ASN A 121 16.46 -12.25 3.87
C ASN A 121 15.31 -13.09 3.30
N PRO A 122 14.45 -12.54 2.43
CA PRO A 122 13.31 -13.26 1.90
C PRO A 122 13.76 -14.41 1.01
N PRO A 123 13.01 -15.53 0.97
CA PRO A 123 13.09 -16.43 -0.18
C PRO A 123 12.72 -15.65 -1.45
N TYR A 124 13.59 -15.66 -2.45
CA TYR A 124 13.52 -14.77 -3.61
C TYR A 124 13.47 -15.48 -4.98
N LEU A 125 13.60 -16.81 -5.02
CA LEU A 125 13.53 -17.60 -6.24
C LEU A 125 12.08 -17.88 -6.66
N PRO A 126 11.74 -17.84 -7.97
CA PRO A 126 10.51 -18.43 -8.47
C PRO A 126 10.49 -19.94 -8.23
N GLN A 127 9.35 -20.51 -7.87
CA GLN A 127 9.24 -21.96 -7.64
C GLN A 127 9.27 -22.75 -8.96
N ASP A 128 10.20 -23.69 -9.07
CA ASP A 128 10.26 -24.68 -10.16
C ASP A 128 9.27 -25.82 -9.94
N LYS A 129 8.83 -26.46 -11.04
CA LYS A 129 7.96 -27.65 -10.95
C LYS A 129 8.76 -28.82 -10.36
N GLY A 130 8.34 -29.33 -9.22
CA GLY A 130 8.87 -30.58 -8.64
C GLY A 130 9.86 -30.41 -7.49
N ILE A 131 10.25 -29.19 -7.12
CA ILE A 131 11.14 -28.90 -5.97
C ILE A 131 10.39 -28.01 -4.97
N ASP A 132 10.27 -28.47 -3.71
CA ASP A 132 9.59 -27.74 -2.62
C ASP A 132 10.58 -27.28 -1.54
N ASP A 133 11.51 -26.39 -1.90
CA ASP A 133 12.36 -25.70 -0.94
C ASP A 133 11.80 -24.31 -0.55
N LYS A 134 11.05 -24.30 0.56
CA LYS A 134 10.41 -23.10 1.10
C LYS A 134 11.40 -22.07 1.65
N SER A 135 12.68 -22.42 1.83
CA SER A 135 13.71 -21.51 2.33
C SER A 135 14.21 -20.54 1.26
N ILE A 136 14.13 -20.94 -0.02
CA ILE A 136 14.59 -20.13 -1.17
C ILE A 136 13.46 -19.68 -2.10
N TYR A 137 12.32 -20.38 -2.15
CA TYR A 137 11.23 -20.05 -3.08
C TYR A 137 10.25 -18.98 -2.56
N GLY A 138 10.24 -17.82 -3.22
CA GLY A 138 9.44 -16.64 -2.88
C GLY A 138 8.00 -16.66 -3.38
N GLY A 139 7.57 -17.75 -4.03
CA GLY A 139 6.27 -17.93 -4.68
C GLY A 139 6.41 -18.20 -6.19
N LYS A 140 5.29 -18.18 -6.93
CA LYS A 140 5.28 -18.44 -8.39
C LYS A 140 6.19 -17.48 -9.16
N LYS A 141 6.37 -16.25 -8.65
CA LYS A 141 7.17 -15.21 -9.29
C LYS A 141 8.36 -14.75 -8.44
N GLY A 142 8.60 -15.38 -7.30
CA GLY A 142 9.69 -15.05 -6.37
C GLY A 142 9.50 -13.81 -5.50
N TYR A 143 8.48 -12.97 -5.72
CA TYR A 143 8.28 -11.71 -4.97
C TYR A 143 7.08 -11.72 -4.02
N GLU A 144 6.29 -12.79 -3.99
CA GLU A 144 5.05 -12.88 -3.23
C GLU A 144 5.30 -12.82 -1.73
N THR A 145 6.35 -13.47 -1.25
CA THR A 145 6.77 -13.38 0.16
C THR A 145 7.13 -11.96 0.57
N LEU A 146 7.96 -11.28 -0.23
CA LEU A 146 8.30 -9.87 -0.01
C LEU A 146 7.05 -8.97 -0.01
N LYS A 147 6.11 -9.20 -0.94
CA LYS A 147 4.85 -8.45 -1.00
C LYS A 147 3.99 -8.63 0.26
N ARG A 148 3.93 -9.83 0.84
CA ARG A 148 3.21 -10.10 2.10
C ARG A 148 3.91 -9.41 3.28
N PHE A 149 5.24 -9.44 3.31
CA PHE A 149 6.03 -8.73 4.31
C PHE A 149 5.78 -7.22 4.26
N LEU A 150 5.94 -6.58 3.10
CA LEU A 150 5.77 -5.13 2.94
C LEU A 150 4.35 -4.64 3.28
N SER A 151 3.34 -5.48 3.10
CA SER A 151 1.95 -5.14 3.47
C SER A 151 1.72 -5.01 4.99
N GLN A 152 2.67 -5.47 5.80
CA GLN A 152 2.58 -5.53 7.26
C GLN A 152 3.72 -4.77 7.95
N ALA A 153 4.89 -4.65 7.32
CA ALA A 153 6.11 -4.16 7.94
C ALA A 153 5.95 -2.76 8.56
N SER A 154 5.20 -1.85 7.93
CA SER A 154 5.05 -0.47 8.46
C SER A 154 4.35 -0.43 9.82
N TYR A 155 3.48 -1.40 10.12
CA TYR A 155 2.73 -1.47 11.36
C TYR A 155 3.61 -1.81 12.57
N TYR A 156 4.70 -2.54 12.35
CA TYR A 156 5.66 -2.95 13.37
C TYR A 156 6.96 -2.15 13.32
N LEU A 157 7.07 -1.16 12.44
CA LEU A 157 8.26 -0.33 12.30
C LEU A 157 8.09 0.99 13.04
N GLU A 158 9.10 1.38 13.81
CA GLU A 158 9.17 2.72 14.42
C GLU A 158 9.09 3.83 13.37
N GLU A 159 8.68 5.05 13.78
CA GLU A 159 8.52 6.17 12.84
C GLU A 159 9.83 6.48 12.08
N ASN A 160 10.96 6.37 12.77
CA ASN A 160 12.31 6.53 12.21
C ASN A 160 13.06 5.19 12.10
N GLY A 161 12.34 4.09 12.20
CA GLY A 161 12.87 2.74 12.02
C GLY A 161 13.33 2.50 10.59
N LYS A 162 14.19 1.50 10.43
CA LYS A 162 14.75 1.06 9.16
C LYS A 162 14.34 -0.37 8.86
N ILE A 163 14.23 -0.71 7.58
CA ILE A 163 14.16 -2.09 7.13
C ILE A 163 15.39 -2.35 6.27
N LEU A 164 16.07 -3.48 6.49
CA LEU A 164 17.09 -4.00 5.59
C LEU A 164 16.56 -5.25 4.92
N ILE A 165 16.62 -5.28 3.60
CA ILE A 165 16.35 -6.48 2.81
C ILE A 165 17.52 -6.78 1.88
N VAL A 166 17.77 -8.06 1.63
CA VAL A 166 18.59 -8.53 0.51
C VAL A 166 17.69 -9.21 -0.51
N PHE A 167 18.02 -9.12 -1.79
CA PHE A 167 17.31 -9.86 -2.85
C PHE A 167 18.20 -10.00 -4.09
N SER A 168 17.88 -10.98 -4.93
CA SER A 168 18.57 -11.25 -6.18
C SER A 168 17.99 -10.50 -7.39
N SER A 169 18.82 -10.26 -8.40
CA SER A 169 18.41 -9.84 -9.75
C SER A 169 17.33 -10.75 -10.36
N LEU A 170 17.26 -12.02 -9.95
CA LEU A 170 16.24 -12.98 -10.37
C LEU A 170 14.82 -12.56 -9.97
N THR A 171 14.67 -11.80 -8.87
CA THR A 171 13.37 -11.22 -8.44
C THR A 171 12.94 -10.02 -9.29
N LYS A 172 13.84 -9.50 -10.13
CA LYS A 172 13.71 -8.25 -10.92
C LYS A 172 13.67 -7.01 -10.03
N LYS A 173 14.76 -6.24 -10.05
CA LYS A 173 14.95 -5.04 -9.24
C LYS A 173 13.82 -4.01 -9.41
N GLU A 174 13.35 -3.80 -10.63
CA GLU A 174 12.25 -2.87 -10.94
C GLU A 174 10.95 -3.30 -10.26
N LYS A 175 10.76 -4.60 -10.06
CA LYS A 175 9.58 -5.12 -9.38
C LYS A 175 9.62 -4.85 -7.89
N VAL A 176 10.79 -5.01 -7.26
CA VAL A 176 11.02 -4.66 -5.86
C VAL A 176 10.80 -3.16 -5.65
N ASP A 177 11.35 -2.32 -6.53
CA ASP A 177 11.15 -0.86 -6.54
C ASP A 177 9.66 -0.50 -6.62
N GLU A 178 8.90 -1.16 -7.51
CA GLU A 178 7.46 -0.95 -7.62
C GLU A 178 6.73 -1.34 -6.33
N LEU A 179 7.04 -2.50 -5.74
CA LEU A 179 6.41 -2.97 -4.50
C LEU A 179 6.66 -2.00 -3.34
N LEU A 180 7.89 -1.50 -3.18
CA LEU A 180 8.22 -0.53 -2.14
C LEU A 180 7.43 0.78 -2.33
N LYS A 181 7.36 1.29 -3.57
CA LYS A 181 6.56 2.48 -3.92
C LYS A 181 5.05 2.25 -3.70
N ASP A 182 4.57 1.03 -3.94
CA ASP A 182 3.17 0.65 -3.73
C ASP A 182 2.74 0.78 -2.27
N TYR A 183 3.64 0.48 -1.33
CA TYR A 183 3.39 0.59 0.11
C TYR A 183 3.91 1.90 0.72
N CYS A 184 4.19 2.91 -0.10
CA CYS A 184 4.68 4.23 0.33
C CYS A 184 6.01 4.19 1.12
N PHE A 185 6.90 3.24 0.83
CA PHE A 185 8.25 3.25 1.38
C PHE A 185 9.20 4.10 0.53
N GLU A 186 10.17 4.73 1.20
CA GLU A 186 11.39 5.27 0.59
C GLU A 186 12.50 4.24 0.75
N PHE A 187 13.39 4.13 -0.24
CA PHE A 187 14.47 3.14 -0.20
C PHE A 187 15.71 3.63 -0.92
N LYS A 188 16.85 3.06 -0.52
CA LYS A 188 18.17 3.28 -1.12
C LYS A 188 18.90 1.94 -1.21
N GLN A 189 19.49 1.66 -2.37
CA GLN A 189 20.46 0.57 -2.50
C GLN A 189 21.73 0.96 -1.72
N VAL A 190 22.12 0.14 -0.76
CA VAL A 190 23.28 0.39 0.12
C VAL A 190 24.46 -0.54 -0.14
N ASP A 191 24.24 -1.63 -0.87
CA ASP A 191 25.27 -2.51 -1.40
C ASP A 191 24.76 -3.29 -2.61
N GLU A 192 25.70 -3.81 -3.38
CA GLU A 192 25.47 -4.84 -4.38
C GLU A 192 26.67 -5.81 -4.45
N LYS A 193 26.41 -7.07 -4.78
CA LYS A 193 27.45 -8.07 -5.04
C LYS A 193 27.11 -8.83 -6.31
N LYS A 194 28.02 -8.79 -7.28
CA LYS A 194 27.91 -9.58 -8.52
C LYS A 194 28.41 -11.00 -8.25
N LEU A 195 27.59 -11.98 -8.54
CA LEU A 195 27.91 -13.40 -8.58
C LEU A 195 27.85 -13.87 -10.04
N PHE A 196 28.28 -15.09 -10.31
CA PHE A 196 28.35 -15.61 -11.69
C PHE A 196 26.99 -15.63 -12.40
N PHE A 197 25.91 -16.00 -11.69
CA PHE A 197 24.56 -16.15 -12.26
C PHE A 197 23.56 -15.07 -11.82
N GLU A 198 23.91 -14.23 -10.85
CA GLU A 198 23.00 -13.22 -10.31
C GLU A 198 23.74 -12.03 -9.70
N THR A 199 23.01 -10.95 -9.44
CA THR A 199 23.49 -9.85 -8.60
C THR A 199 22.61 -9.76 -7.37
N LEU A 200 23.23 -9.76 -6.19
CA LEU A 200 22.57 -9.53 -4.92
C LEU A 200 22.54 -8.03 -4.62
N PHE A 201 21.41 -7.54 -4.14
CA PHE A 201 21.22 -6.13 -3.77
C PHE A 201 20.80 -6.02 -2.31
N VAL A 202 21.36 -5.06 -1.58
CA VAL A 202 20.89 -4.73 -0.22
C VAL A 202 20.21 -3.38 -0.24
N TYR A 203 18.96 -3.34 0.22
CA TYR A 203 18.15 -2.12 0.29
C TYR A 203 17.94 -1.71 1.73
N LEU A 204 18.23 -0.43 2.00
CA LEU A 204 17.81 0.26 3.20
C LEU A 204 16.49 1.00 2.92
N ILE A 205 15.47 0.64 3.66
CA ILE A 205 14.10 1.10 3.48
C ILE A 205 13.64 1.89 4.71
N LYS A 206 12.87 2.95 4.50
CA LYS A 206 12.31 3.82 5.55
C LYS A 206 10.86 4.19 5.20
N LYS A 207 10.07 4.54 6.22
CA LYS A 207 8.76 5.14 5.99
C LYS A 207 8.93 6.47 5.25
N SER A 208 8.22 6.65 4.14
CA SER A 208 8.21 7.95 3.47
C SER A 208 7.57 9.04 4.32
N SER A 209 7.88 10.29 4.03
CA SER A 209 7.20 11.44 4.64
C SER A 209 5.66 11.35 4.52
N LEU A 210 5.18 10.88 3.36
CA LEU A 210 3.77 10.62 3.12
C LEU A 210 3.23 9.50 4.03
N LEU A 211 3.91 8.35 4.09
CA LEU A 211 3.49 7.22 4.92
C LEU A 211 3.36 7.62 6.39
N LYS A 212 4.37 8.30 6.94
CA LYS A 212 4.34 8.83 8.32
C LYS A 212 3.14 9.74 8.55
N THR A 213 2.89 10.66 7.61
CA THR A 213 1.78 11.61 7.69
C THR A 213 0.42 10.90 7.67
N LEU A 214 0.25 9.90 6.81
CA LEU A 214 -0.98 9.14 6.70
C LEU A 214 -1.22 8.26 7.93
N GLU A 215 -0.20 7.57 8.43
CA GLU A 215 -0.29 6.74 9.65
C GLU A 215 -0.61 7.59 10.89
N LYS A 216 -0.03 8.80 11.02
CA LYS A 216 -0.37 9.77 12.09
C LYS A 216 -1.84 10.21 12.06
N LYS A 217 -2.48 10.18 10.88
CA LYS A 217 -3.92 10.42 10.74
C LYS A 217 -4.78 9.17 11.02
N GLY A 218 -4.18 8.07 11.45
CA GLY A 218 -4.84 6.81 11.79
C GLY A 218 -5.13 5.91 10.59
N LEU A 219 -4.53 6.17 9.43
CA LEU A 219 -4.72 5.31 8.25
C LEU A 219 -3.93 4.01 8.40
N LYS A 220 -4.57 2.92 8.00
CA LYS A 220 -4.00 1.57 7.96
C LYS A 220 -4.13 0.96 6.57
N ASN A 221 -3.36 -0.09 6.26
CA ASN A 221 -3.43 -0.83 4.99
C ASN A 221 -3.22 0.05 3.74
N ILE A 222 -2.30 1.01 3.82
CA ILE A 222 -2.02 1.96 2.74
C ILE A 222 -1.35 1.20 1.59
N LYS A 223 -1.95 1.26 0.40
CA LYS A 223 -1.43 0.58 -0.79
C LYS A 223 -1.86 1.26 -2.08
N LYS A 224 -0.95 1.42 -3.04
CA LYS A 224 -1.27 1.84 -4.40
C LYS A 224 -2.19 0.82 -5.07
N PHE A 225 -3.26 1.28 -5.71
CA PHE A 225 -4.18 0.40 -6.43
C PHE A 225 -4.44 0.85 -7.87
N ALA A 226 -4.14 2.10 -8.21
CA ALA A 226 -4.29 2.60 -9.57
C ALA A 226 -3.32 3.74 -9.86
N ARG A 227 -3.00 3.90 -11.15
CA ARG A 227 -2.33 5.08 -11.69
C ARG A 227 -3.41 5.87 -12.45
N GLY A 228 -3.75 7.06 -11.97
CA GLY A 228 -4.57 7.99 -12.74
C GLY A 228 -3.77 8.59 -13.90
N HIS A 229 -4.37 9.45 -14.72
CA HIS A 229 -3.65 10.13 -15.81
C HIS A 229 -2.40 10.86 -15.30
N ARG A 230 -2.52 11.61 -14.22
CA ARG A 230 -1.43 12.47 -13.70
C ARG A 230 -1.15 12.32 -12.19
N GLY A 231 -1.88 11.43 -11.51
CA GLY A 231 -1.73 11.15 -10.08
C GLY A 231 -1.58 9.66 -9.75
N LEU A 232 -1.10 9.36 -8.56
CA LEU A 232 -1.12 8.01 -7.98
C LEU A 232 -2.30 7.90 -7.02
N LEU A 233 -2.97 6.75 -7.03
CA LEU A 233 -4.10 6.47 -6.15
C LEU A 233 -3.73 5.34 -5.18
N TYR A 234 -3.78 5.67 -3.90
CA TYR A 234 -3.60 4.74 -2.79
C TYR A 234 -4.95 4.47 -2.14
N ARG A 235 -5.18 3.22 -1.75
CA ARG A 235 -6.30 2.83 -0.90
C ARG A 235 -5.78 2.70 0.52
N ALA A 236 -6.62 3.04 1.49
CA ALA A 236 -6.35 2.82 2.89
C ALA A 236 -7.66 2.58 3.64
N SER A 237 -7.53 2.24 4.92
CA SER A 237 -8.63 2.12 5.87
C SER A 237 -8.47 3.12 7.01
N LEU A 238 -9.55 3.81 7.38
CA LEU A 238 -9.60 4.69 8.55
C LEU A 238 -10.92 4.42 9.28
N LYS A 239 -10.86 4.03 10.55
CA LYS A 239 -12.05 3.66 11.34
C LYS A 239 -13.00 2.72 10.56
N ASN A 240 -12.43 1.67 9.96
CA ASN A 240 -13.12 0.68 9.10
C ASN A 240 -13.75 1.20 7.79
N LYS A 241 -13.58 2.49 7.45
CA LYS A 241 -14.00 3.04 6.15
C LYS A 241 -12.87 2.96 5.12
N LYS A 242 -13.21 2.57 3.89
CA LYS A 242 -12.29 2.60 2.75
C LYS A 242 -12.09 4.04 2.28
N ILE A 243 -10.84 4.42 2.09
CA ILE A 243 -10.42 5.77 1.68
C ILE A 243 -9.52 5.66 0.45
N VAL A 244 -9.58 6.69 -0.40
CA VAL A 244 -8.61 6.92 -1.47
C VAL A 244 -7.74 8.12 -1.12
N ILE A 245 -6.43 7.99 -1.27
CA ILE A 245 -5.47 9.09 -1.25
C ILE A 245 -4.97 9.32 -2.67
N LYS A 246 -5.14 10.55 -3.17
CA LYS A 246 -4.58 10.97 -4.45
C LYS A 246 -3.33 11.79 -4.20
N THR A 247 -2.24 11.42 -4.87
CA THR A 247 -0.95 12.13 -4.83
C THR A 247 -0.50 12.49 -6.24
N LYS A 248 0.46 13.40 -6.35
CA LYS A 248 1.10 13.72 -7.64
C LYS A 248 2.01 12.56 -8.06
N LYS A 249 2.05 12.24 -9.36
CA LYS A 249 3.13 11.40 -9.92
C LYS A 249 4.48 12.10 -9.80
N PRO A 250 5.54 11.44 -9.30
CA PRO A 250 6.88 12.03 -9.24
C PRO A 250 7.36 12.57 -10.59
N GLU A 251 7.04 11.90 -11.69
CA GLU A 251 7.49 12.24 -13.04
C GLU A 251 6.67 13.37 -13.69
N SER A 252 5.56 13.78 -13.07
CA SER A 252 4.67 14.78 -13.69
C SER A 252 5.26 16.19 -13.61
N LYS A 253 5.47 16.81 -14.78
CA LYS A 253 5.88 18.22 -14.88
C LYS A 253 4.79 19.22 -14.44
N ALA A 254 3.53 18.79 -14.35
CA ALA A 254 2.40 19.67 -14.01
C ALA A 254 2.51 20.18 -12.57
N LYS A 255 2.66 21.50 -12.39
CA LYS A 255 2.67 22.16 -11.08
C LYS A 255 1.24 22.48 -10.63
N GLY A 256 0.98 22.43 -9.33
CA GLY A 256 -0.29 22.89 -8.73
C GLY A 256 -1.54 22.03 -8.96
N ARG A 257 -1.52 20.96 -9.77
CA ARG A 257 -2.73 20.17 -10.09
C ARG A 257 -3.43 19.54 -8.89
N ILE A 258 -2.67 18.91 -7.98
CA ILE A 258 -3.25 18.35 -6.73
C ILE A 258 -3.83 19.46 -5.85
N ALA A 259 -3.19 20.62 -5.79
CA ALA A 259 -3.70 21.76 -5.03
C ALA A 259 -4.98 22.34 -5.65
N ASN A 260 -5.02 22.46 -6.99
CA ASN A 260 -6.20 22.88 -7.74
C ASN A 260 -7.37 21.92 -7.49
N GLU A 261 -7.13 20.62 -7.66
CA GLU A 261 -8.16 19.61 -7.44
C GLU A 261 -8.66 19.60 -5.99
N THR A 262 -7.77 19.73 -5.01
CA THR A 262 -8.12 19.86 -3.60
C THR A 262 -9.01 21.09 -3.36
N ARG A 263 -8.67 22.23 -3.96
CA ARG A 263 -9.47 23.46 -3.87
C ARG A 263 -10.87 23.23 -4.44
N TRP A 264 -10.98 22.61 -5.61
CA TRP A 264 -12.27 22.38 -6.26
C TRP A 264 -13.14 21.39 -5.52
N ILE A 265 -12.58 20.28 -5.04
CA ILE A 265 -13.32 19.32 -4.23
C ILE A 265 -13.86 20.00 -2.96
N LYS A 266 -13.07 20.85 -2.28
CA LYS A 266 -13.54 21.61 -1.10
C LYS A 266 -14.75 22.50 -1.43
N ILE A 267 -14.73 23.18 -2.57
CA ILE A 267 -15.84 24.06 -3.01
C ILE A 267 -17.06 23.21 -3.36
N LEU A 268 -16.88 22.20 -4.21
CA LEU A 268 -17.98 21.40 -4.78
C LEU A 268 -18.63 20.48 -3.74
N ASN A 269 -17.89 20.02 -2.72
CA ASN A 269 -18.46 19.26 -1.61
C ASN A 269 -19.50 20.04 -0.82
N LYS A 270 -19.43 21.39 -0.75
CA LYS A 270 -20.48 22.23 -0.14
C LYS A 270 -21.83 22.07 -0.85
N HIS A 271 -21.79 21.72 -2.13
CA HIS A 271 -22.95 21.46 -2.97
C HIS A 271 -23.25 19.96 -3.13
N LYS A 272 -22.61 19.09 -2.32
CA LYS A 272 -22.70 17.62 -2.41
C LYS A 272 -22.26 17.07 -3.77
N ILE A 273 -21.30 17.74 -4.42
CA ILE A 273 -20.71 17.33 -5.69
C ILE A 273 -19.30 16.78 -5.48
N GLY A 274 -19.03 15.64 -6.12
CA GLY A 274 -17.76 14.94 -6.02
C GLY A 274 -17.64 14.02 -4.81
N PRO A 275 -16.50 13.32 -4.66
CA PRO A 275 -16.29 12.45 -3.51
C PRO A 275 -16.14 13.29 -2.25
N LYS A 276 -16.58 12.75 -1.11
CA LYS A 276 -16.47 13.44 0.18
C LYS A 276 -15.00 13.51 0.61
N LEU A 277 -14.46 14.72 0.63
CA LEU A 277 -13.14 15.02 1.14
C LEU A 277 -13.09 14.77 2.64
N LEU A 278 -12.01 14.14 3.09
CA LEU A 278 -11.76 13.85 4.50
C LEU A 278 -10.67 14.77 5.04
N PHE A 279 -9.55 14.89 4.32
CA PHE A 279 -8.45 15.78 4.67
C PHE A 279 -7.54 16.01 3.46
N SER A 280 -6.69 17.03 3.54
CA SER A 280 -5.69 17.36 2.54
C SER A 280 -4.38 17.78 3.19
N GLY A 281 -3.27 17.61 2.48
CA GLY A 281 -1.96 18.11 2.88
C GLY A 281 -1.15 18.58 1.68
N ARG A 282 0.11 18.95 1.91
CA ARG A 282 1.01 19.35 0.82
C ARG A 282 1.22 18.16 -0.12
N GLY A 283 0.76 18.28 -1.37
CA GLY A 283 0.96 17.28 -2.41
C GLY A 283 0.02 16.07 -2.38
N TYR A 284 -0.98 16.04 -1.51
CA TYR A 284 -1.98 14.97 -1.47
C TYR A 284 -3.34 15.42 -0.92
N PHE A 285 -4.39 14.67 -1.24
CA PHE A 285 -5.66 14.74 -0.52
C PHE A 285 -6.30 13.35 -0.42
N ALA A 286 -7.18 13.19 0.57
CA ALA A 286 -7.86 11.94 0.85
C ALA A 286 -9.39 12.13 0.89
N TYR A 287 -10.10 11.19 0.30
CA TYR A 287 -11.56 11.20 0.18
C TYR A 287 -12.15 9.80 0.38
N GLU A 288 -13.44 9.73 0.71
CA GLU A 288 -14.15 8.45 0.88
C GLU A 288 -14.12 7.63 -0.43
N PHE A 289 -13.82 6.33 -0.34
CA PHE A 289 -13.80 5.47 -1.53
C PHE A 289 -15.17 5.43 -2.20
N VAL A 290 -15.20 5.74 -3.50
CA VAL A 290 -16.41 5.71 -4.31
C VAL A 290 -16.57 4.30 -4.88
N LYS A 291 -17.57 3.56 -4.38
CA LYS A 291 -18.00 2.28 -4.96
C LYS A 291 -18.92 2.56 -6.14
N GLY A 292 -18.90 1.70 -7.15
CA GLY A 292 -19.86 1.72 -8.24
C GLY A 292 -19.21 1.39 -9.57
N ASP A 293 -20.05 1.40 -10.60
CA ASP A 293 -19.66 1.19 -11.99
C ASP A 293 -19.40 2.53 -12.67
N PHE A 294 -18.57 2.53 -13.71
CA PHE A 294 -18.45 3.68 -14.59
C PHE A 294 -19.74 3.88 -15.40
N ILE A 295 -19.99 5.11 -15.85
CA ILE A 295 -21.27 5.49 -16.48
C ILE A 295 -21.73 4.58 -17.63
N ILE A 296 -20.83 4.11 -18.49
CA ILE A 296 -21.19 3.23 -19.61
C ILE A 296 -21.60 1.85 -19.10
N ASP A 297 -20.84 1.29 -18.16
CA ASP A 297 -21.14 -0.03 -17.59
C ASP A 297 -22.43 0.01 -16.77
N PHE A 298 -22.66 1.09 -16.03
CA PHE A 298 -23.93 1.32 -15.35
C PHE A 298 -25.11 1.32 -16.33
N ILE A 299 -25.02 2.06 -17.45
CA ILE A 299 -26.09 2.11 -18.46
C ILE A 299 -26.33 0.73 -19.07
N LYS A 300 -25.27 -0.02 -19.39
CA LYS A 300 -25.38 -1.39 -19.94
C LYS A 300 -26.12 -2.33 -18.99
N ASN A 301 -25.86 -2.24 -17.69
CA ASN A 301 -26.31 -3.22 -16.71
C ASN A 301 -27.56 -2.82 -15.93
N ASN A 302 -28.19 -1.68 -16.25
CA ASN A 302 -29.39 -1.20 -15.55
C ASN A 302 -30.62 -1.08 -16.46
N ASN A 303 -31.77 -0.87 -15.81
CA ASN A 303 -33.05 -0.62 -16.45
C ASN A 303 -33.25 0.88 -16.77
N ARG A 304 -34.25 1.15 -17.60
CA ARG A 304 -34.59 2.49 -18.09
C ARG A 304 -34.79 3.52 -16.97
N GLU A 305 -35.56 3.16 -15.95
CA GLU A 305 -35.93 4.07 -14.85
C GLU A 305 -34.70 4.53 -14.06
N ASN A 306 -33.84 3.58 -13.68
CA ASN A 306 -32.60 3.86 -12.96
C ASN A 306 -31.66 4.73 -13.79
N ILE A 307 -31.52 4.44 -15.10
CA ILE A 307 -30.69 5.24 -16.00
C ILE A 307 -31.19 6.68 -16.07
N ILE A 308 -32.50 6.90 -16.29
CA ILE A 308 -33.08 8.25 -16.35
C ILE A 308 -32.87 9.00 -15.03
N LYS A 309 -33.09 8.33 -13.89
CA LYS A 309 -32.87 8.91 -12.56
C LYS A 309 -31.43 9.38 -12.37
N ILE A 310 -30.45 8.57 -12.77
CA ILE A 310 -29.03 8.90 -12.68
C ILE A 310 -28.65 10.04 -13.63
N ILE A 311 -29.10 10.01 -14.88
CA ILE A 311 -28.85 11.08 -15.86
C ILE A 311 -29.41 12.42 -15.36
N LYS A 312 -30.63 12.44 -14.83
CA LYS A 312 -31.22 13.65 -14.21
C LYS A 312 -30.38 14.16 -13.05
N ASN A 313 -29.85 13.26 -12.21
CA ASN A 313 -28.99 13.65 -11.09
C ASN A 313 -27.64 14.24 -11.58
N ILE A 314 -27.04 13.65 -12.61
CA ILE A 314 -25.82 14.20 -13.24
C ILE A 314 -26.10 15.61 -13.77
N PHE A 315 -27.18 15.80 -14.54
CA PHE A 315 -27.55 17.13 -15.04
C PHE A 315 -27.75 18.14 -13.92
N LYS A 316 -28.38 17.76 -12.81
CA LYS A 316 -28.53 18.63 -11.64
C LYS A 316 -27.17 19.07 -11.09
N GLN A 317 -26.20 18.16 -10.97
CA GLN A 317 -24.85 18.50 -10.50
C GLN A 317 -24.13 19.42 -11.49
N LEU A 318 -24.18 19.12 -12.79
CA LEU A 318 -23.53 19.93 -13.84
C LEU A 318 -24.15 21.33 -13.93
N TYR A 319 -25.48 21.45 -13.79
CA TYR A 319 -26.17 22.73 -13.77
C TYR A 319 -25.73 23.58 -12.58
N ILE A 320 -25.58 22.99 -11.39
CA ILE A 320 -25.02 23.70 -10.23
C ILE A 320 -23.60 24.19 -10.53
N MET A 321 -22.75 23.36 -11.15
CA MET A 321 -21.39 23.78 -11.53
C MET A 321 -21.40 24.95 -12.53
N ASP A 322 -22.27 24.90 -13.55
CA ASP A 322 -22.45 25.99 -14.51
C ASP A 322 -22.92 27.28 -13.81
N ARG A 323 -23.87 27.20 -12.86
CA ARG A 323 -24.33 28.35 -12.06
C ARG A 323 -23.22 28.94 -11.19
N LEU A 324 -22.30 28.10 -10.71
CA LEU A 324 -21.12 28.53 -9.95
C LEU A 324 -19.99 29.06 -10.85
N LYS A 325 -20.20 29.16 -12.18
CA LYS A 325 -19.18 29.56 -13.16
C LYS A 325 -17.96 28.63 -13.17
N VAL A 326 -18.15 27.36 -12.80
CA VAL A 326 -17.08 26.35 -12.75
C VAL A 326 -17.18 25.47 -13.98
N ASP A 327 -16.13 25.38 -14.78
CA ASP A 327 -16.02 24.40 -15.87
C ASP A 327 -15.11 23.26 -15.41
N LYS A 328 -15.61 22.02 -15.48
CA LYS A 328 -14.83 20.82 -15.13
C LYS A 328 -13.85 20.43 -16.22
N GLU A 329 -14.18 20.77 -17.46
CA GLU A 329 -13.64 20.16 -18.67
C GLU A 329 -13.93 18.64 -18.72
N GLU A 330 -13.85 18.02 -19.89
CA GLU A 330 -13.97 16.56 -20.11
C GLU A 330 -15.39 15.94 -19.96
N MET A 331 -16.46 16.73 -19.79
CA MET A 331 -17.83 16.17 -19.73
C MET A 331 -18.39 15.70 -21.07
N HIS A 332 -17.67 15.94 -22.17
CA HIS A 332 -17.92 15.36 -23.49
C HIS A 332 -17.35 13.93 -23.61
N HIS A 333 -16.50 13.51 -22.67
CA HIS A 333 -15.96 12.15 -22.59
C HIS A 333 -15.86 11.65 -21.12
N PRO A 334 -16.99 11.56 -20.38
CA PRO A 334 -16.99 11.35 -18.93
C PRO A 334 -16.83 9.88 -18.50
N LEU A 335 -16.39 8.99 -19.39
CA LEU A 335 -16.43 7.53 -19.21
C LEU A 335 -15.79 7.09 -17.89
N LYS A 336 -14.62 7.64 -17.56
CA LYS A 336 -13.89 7.38 -16.30
C LYS A 336 -14.04 8.49 -15.25
N HIS A 337 -14.90 9.48 -15.52
CA HIS A 337 -15.09 10.65 -14.66
C HIS A 337 -16.36 10.60 -13.82
N ILE A 338 -17.23 9.60 -14.03
CA ILE A 338 -18.48 9.42 -13.28
C ILE A 338 -18.57 7.96 -12.82
N ILE A 339 -18.63 7.76 -11.51
CA ILE A 339 -18.85 6.46 -10.87
C ILE A 339 -20.24 6.46 -10.24
N ILE A 340 -20.98 5.37 -10.41
CA ILE A 340 -22.38 5.25 -9.99
C ILE A 340 -22.59 3.97 -9.17
N ASP A 341 -23.05 4.15 -7.94
CA ASP A 341 -23.70 3.11 -7.14
C ASP A 341 -25.16 3.54 -6.95
N LYS A 342 -25.58 4.00 -5.76
CA LYS A 342 -26.92 4.57 -5.55
C LYS A 342 -27.10 5.98 -6.13
N LYS A 343 -26.00 6.73 -6.27
CA LYS A 343 -25.97 8.12 -6.76
C LYS A 343 -24.72 8.32 -7.63
N PRO A 344 -24.75 9.22 -8.62
CA PRO A 344 -23.58 9.52 -9.43
C PRO A 344 -22.61 10.39 -8.64
N VAL A 345 -21.32 10.02 -8.68
CA VAL A 345 -20.23 10.78 -8.09
C VAL A 345 -19.23 11.11 -9.19
N MET A 346 -19.08 12.40 -9.48
CA MET A 346 -18.04 12.88 -10.38
C MET A 346 -16.66 12.81 -9.72
N ILE A 347 -15.66 12.38 -10.46
CA ILE A 347 -14.26 12.34 -10.03
C ILE A 347 -13.38 13.11 -11.01
N ASP A 348 -12.14 13.32 -10.59
CA ASP A 348 -11.10 14.03 -11.33
C ASP A 348 -11.44 15.50 -11.64
N PHE A 349 -11.15 16.37 -10.68
CA PHE A 349 -11.38 17.82 -10.79
C PHE A 349 -10.09 18.59 -11.09
N GLU A 350 -9.07 17.91 -11.62
CA GLU A 350 -7.73 18.51 -11.83
C GLU A 350 -7.71 19.65 -12.85
N ARG A 351 -8.65 19.62 -13.81
CA ARG A 351 -8.82 20.61 -14.87
C ARG A 351 -9.83 21.70 -14.56
N CYS A 352 -10.55 21.58 -13.44
CA CYS A 352 -11.56 22.56 -13.08
C CYS A 352 -10.98 23.99 -13.05
N LYS A 353 -11.77 24.93 -13.56
CA LYS A 353 -11.45 26.36 -13.59
C LYS A 353 -12.70 27.22 -13.52
N ILE A 354 -12.53 28.49 -13.14
CA ILE A 354 -13.59 29.49 -13.25
C ILE A 354 -13.66 29.97 -14.70
N THR A 355 -14.87 30.16 -15.23
CA THR A 355 -15.10 30.75 -16.57
C THR A 355 -16.41 31.52 -16.63
N LYS A 356 -16.48 32.55 -17.48
CA LYS A 356 -17.72 33.30 -17.74
C LYS A 356 -18.75 32.47 -18.51
N LYS A 357 -18.32 31.45 -19.25
CA LYS A 357 -19.16 30.61 -20.11
C LYS A 357 -18.91 29.12 -19.83
N PRO A 358 -19.34 28.59 -18.67
CA PRO A 358 -19.17 27.18 -18.36
C PRO A 358 -20.06 26.33 -19.28
N LYS A 359 -19.58 25.13 -19.63
CA LYS A 359 -20.18 24.30 -20.67
C LYS A 359 -20.44 22.87 -20.19
N ASN A 360 -20.53 22.62 -18.88
CA ASN A 360 -20.61 21.26 -18.35
C ASN A 360 -21.88 20.55 -18.84
N VAL A 361 -23.05 21.23 -18.75
CA VAL A 361 -24.32 20.68 -19.23
C VAL A 361 -24.26 20.41 -20.73
N THR A 362 -23.79 21.38 -21.53
CA THR A 362 -23.71 21.23 -22.99
C THR A 362 -22.73 20.14 -23.42
N GLN A 363 -21.60 19.99 -22.74
CA GLN A 363 -20.64 18.91 -22.99
C GLN A 363 -21.25 17.54 -22.66
N PHE A 364 -21.99 17.45 -21.56
CA PHE A 364 -22.67 16.18 -21.22
C PHE A 364 -23.82 15.86 -22.19
N CYS A 365 -24.56 16.87 -22.67
CA CYS A 365 -25.50 16.71 -23.77
C CYS A 365 -24.83 16.11 -25.00
N GLN A 366 -23.66 16.64 -25.40
CA GLN A 366 -22.87 16.10 -26.51
C GLN A 366 -22.50 14.63 -26.29
N PHE A 367 -22.11 14.25 -25.06
CA PHE A 367 -21.81 12.86 -24.72
C PHE A 367 -23.03 11.94 -24.85
N ILE A 368 -24.19 12.29 -24.30
CA ILE A 368 -25.38 11.41 -24.34
C ILE A 368 -25.99 11.27 -25.73
N ILE A 369 -25.83 12.27 -26.60
CA ILE A 369 -26.28 12.21 -28.00
C ILE A 369 -25.21 11.68 -28.97
N SER A 370 -23.99 11.43 -28.49
CA SER A 370 -22.92 10.84 -29.30
C SER A 370 -23.30 9.43 -29.77
N GLY A 371 -22.80 9.00 -30.93
CA GLY A 371 -23.25 7.76 -31.59
C GLY A 371 -23.29 6.53 -30.68
N GLY A 372 -22.19 6.20 -30.02
CA GLY A 372 -22.11 5.03 -29.14
C GLY A 372 -23.06 5.09 -27.94
N THR A 373 -23.09 6.21 -27.22
CA THR A 373 -23.96 6.37 -26.04
C THR A 373 -25.42 6.44 -26.43
N LYS A 374 -25.76 7.09 -27.54
CA LYS A 374 -27.13 7.20 -28.07
C LYS A 374 -27.67 5.83 -28.45
N VAL A 375 -26.89 4.99 -29.14
CA VAL A 375 -27.29 3.61 -29.47
C VAL A 375 -27.59 2.82 -28.21
N LEU A 376 -26.70 2.91 -27.20
CA LEU A 376 -26.88 2.22 -25.93
C LEU A 376 -28.14 2.69 -25.18
N LEU A 377 -28.39 4.00 -25.14
CA LEU A 377 -29.60 4.55 -24.54
C LEU A 377 -30.87 4.13 -25.30
N ASN A 378 -30.83 4.09 -26.63
CA ASN A 378 -31.94 3.62 -27.46
C ASN A 378 -32.28 2.15 -27.19
N GLN A 379 -31.27 1.27 -27.05
CA GLN A 379 -31.45 -0.13 -26.66
C GLN A 379 -32.12 -0.28 -25.29
N LYS A 380 -31.93 0.69 -24.40
CA LYS A 380 -32.59 0.78 -23.09
C LYS A 380 -33.95 1.51 -23.15
N GLY A 381 -34.48 1.77 -24.34
CA GLY A 381 -35.76 2.46 -24.56
C GLY A 381 -35.73 3.97 -24.30
N ILE A 382 -34.54 4.59 -24.16
CA ILE A 382 -34.38 6.02 -23.90
C ILE A 382 -34.06 6.73 -25.22
N LYS A 383 -35.09 7.26 -25.88
CA LYS A 383 -34.95 8.01 -27.13
C LYS A 383 -34.77 9.49 -26.85
N LEU A 384 -33.60 10.04 -27.18
CA LEU A 384 -33.31 11.46 -27.06
C LEU A 384 -33.55 12.18 -28.40
N LYS A 385 -34.37 13.23 -28.39
CA LYS A 385 -34.56 14.13 -29.55
C LYS A 385 -33.57 15.29 -29.45
N LYS A 386 -32.81 15.52 -30.53
CA LYS A 386 -32.00 16.73 -30.66
C LYS A 386 -32.91 17.82 -31.23
N ILE A 387 -33.41 18.70 -30.38
CA ILE A 387 -34.11 19.91 -30.81
C ILE A 387 -33.01 20.92 -31.13
N ARG A 388 -32.99 21.43 -32.37
CA ARG A 388 -32.01 22.42 -32.82
C ARG A 388 -32.34 23.79 -32.27
#